data_AF-A0A6C0JH55-F1
#
_entry.id   AF-A0A6C0JH55-F1
#
_cell.length_a   1.000
_cell.length_b   1.000
_cell.length_c   1.000
_cell.angle_alpha   90.00
_cell.angle_beta   90.00
_cell.angle_gamma   90.00
#
_symmetry.space_group_name_H-M   'P 1'
#
loop_
_entity.id
_entity.type
_entity.pdbx_description
1 polymer ?
#
loop_
_entity_poly.entity_id
_entity_poly.type
_entity_poly.pdbx_seq_one_letter_code
_entity_poly.pdbx_strand_id
1 'polypeptide(L)'
;MSVKAIDNKVASKSKNKNKKEQKNDWGGFFLNAMYYLLIVVLVALYMTMANWLVMKSDLDRLYPSGHNLYFKDANAGKDTTNNLSGFEKVANNVFPGNAYGFPYTLRDNDGLVDLSFKGLSNWFANMVANSYQVERSAFNEIFGKSRSILEIIPEPIQLVCSSVIFALSYFIPVITLLTTFVFSFFGSGISWLYGIVFFFIPLELTTALINYSIQIIQSTIIFLGAPVLLGNKFKDVLLSLKNHAWLFGILYGALLVTDASKKLDNVGFITMLVIYLLSILKMAYNTYMSSK
;
A
#
# COMPACT_ATOMS: atom_id res chain seq x y z
N MET A 1 -55.67 47.25 -29.47
CA MET A 1 -54.23 46.99 -29.75
C MET A 1 -53.43 47.55 -28.58
N SER A 2 -52.57 46.76 -27.89
CA SER A 2 -51.46 47.21 -27.01
C SER A 2 -51.06 46.22 -25.88
N VAL A 3 -51.60 44.99 -25.81
CA VAL A 3 -51.14 44.02 -24.77
C VAL A 3 -50.12 43.02 -25.32
N LYS A 4 -50.24 42.57 -26.57
CA LYS A 4 -49.31 41.60 -27.18
C LYS A 4 -47.89 42.13 -27.48
N ALA A 5 -47.71 43.46 -27.54
CA ALA A 5 -46.40 44.05 -27.82
C ALA A 5 -45.50 44.15 -26.56
N ILE A 6 -46.11 44.23 -25.37
CA ILE A 6 -45.38 44.33 -24.10
C ILE A 6 -44.91 42.94 -23.66
N ASP A 7 -45.76 41.91 -23.82
CA ASP A 7 -45.40 40.53 -23.44
C ASP A 7 -44.23 39.96 -24.27
N ASN A 8 -44.15 40.28 -25.55
CA ASN A 8 -43.00 39.88 -26.38
C ASN A 8 -41.70 40.62 -26.02
N LYS A 9 -41.78 41.84 -25.46
CA LYS A 9 -40.61 42.61 -25.01
C LYS A 9 -40.11 42.15 -23.62
N VAL A 10 -41.02 41.64 -22.77
CA VAL A 10 -40.68 41.04 -21.48
C VAL A 10 -40.15 39.61 -21.65
N ALA A 11 -40.73 38.82 -22.56
CA ALA A 11 -40.25 37.47 -22.88
C ALA A 11 -38.84 37.47 -23.51
N SER A 12 -38.51 38.47 -24.34
CA SER A 12 -37.18 38.61 -24.93
C SER A 12 -36.13 39.18 -23.96
N LYS A 13 -36.52 40.02 -22.99
CA LYS A 13 -35.62 40.48 -21.92
C LYS A 13 -35.37 39.44 -20.81
N SER A 14 -36.29 38.49 -20.62
CA SER A 14 -36.18 37.40 -19.65
C SER A 14 -35.23 36.28 -20.11
N LYS A 15 -35.22 35.94 -21.41
CA LYS A 15 -34.33 34.89 -21.95
C LYS A 15 -32.84 35.26 -22.01
N ASN A 16 -32.49 36.54 -21.89
CA ASN A 16 -31.09 37.00 -21.96
C ASN A 16 -30.39 37.16 -20.61
N LYS A 17 -31.06 36.89 -19.48
CA LYS A 17 -30.53 37.22 -18.15
C LYS A 17 -29.79 36.11 -17.41
N ASN A 18 -29.73 34.88 -17.94
CA ASN A 18 -29.17 33.73 -17.20
C ASN A 18 -28.06 32.93 -17.92
N LYS A 19 -27.47 33.43 -19.02
CA LYS A 19 -26.11 33.01 -19.37
C LYS A 19 -25.14 33.93 -18.62
N LYS A 20 -24.92 33.67 -17.33
CA LYS A 20 -23.69 34.13 -16.70
C LYS A 20 -22.57 33.44 -17.48
N GLU A 21 -21.94 34.17 -18.40
CA GLU A 21 -20.70 33.70 -19.00
C GLU A 21 -19.75 33.36 -17.86
N GLN A 22 -19.33 32.10 -17.82
CA GLN A 22 -18.40 31.60 -16.83
C GLN A 22 -17.12 32.39 -17.03
N LYS A 23 -16.86 33.32 -16.11
CA LYS A 23 -15.67 34.17 -16.15
C LYS A 23 -14.46 33.26 -15.97
N ASN A 24 -13.54 33.30 -16.93
CA ASN A 24 -12.32 32.49 -16.92
C ASN A 24 -11.53 32.68 -15.62
N ASP A 25 -11.35 31.59 -14.88
CA ASP A 25 -10.47 31.51 -13.71
C ASP A 25 -9.20 30.71 -14.05
N TRP A 26 -8.33 31.33 -14.85
CA TRP A 26 -7.04 30.75 -15.25
C TRP A 26 -6.11 30.51 -14.06
N GLY A 27 -6.15 31.37 -13.04
CA GLY A 27 -5.33 31.23 -11.84
C GLY A 27 -5.72 30.00 -11.03
N GLY A 28 -7.01 29.83 -10.77
CA GLY A 28 -7.54 28.65 -10.09
C GLY A 28 -7.33 27.37 -10.90
N PHE A 29 -7.45 27.43 -12.23
CA PHE A 29 -7.16 26.29 -13.10
C PHE A 29 -5.68 25.87 -13.01
N PHE A 30 -4.75 26.82 -13.08
CA PHE A 30 -3.31 26.52 -13.01
C PHE A 30 -2.90 25.93 -11.65
N LEU A 31 -3.44 26.46 -10.55
CA LEU A 31 -3.21 25.90 -9.22
C LEU A 31 -3.72 24.46 -9.12
N ASN A 32 -4.91 24.18 -9.65
CA ASN A 32 -5.45 22.82 -9.69
C ASN A 32 -4.62 21.91 -10.61
N ALA A 33 -4.11 22.41 -11.74
CA ALA A 33 -3.25 21.65 -12.62
C ALA A 33 -1.96 21.19 -11.94
N MET A 34 -1.35 22.05 -11.10
CA MET A 34 -0.19 21.69 -10.28
C MET A 34 -0.56 20.68 -9.18
N TYR A 35 -1.70 20.89 -8.53
CA TYR A 35 -2.22 19.97 -7.52
C TYR A 35 -2.49 18.56 -8.08
N TYR A 36 -3.11 18.47 -9.26
CA TYR A 36 -3.33 17.19 -9.93
C TYR A 36 -2.06 16.53 -10.38
N LEU A 37 -1.04 17.30 -10.81
CA LEU A 37 0.26 16.75 -11.16
C LEU A 37 0.88 16.05 -9.94
N LEU A 38 0.85 16.71 -8.78
CA LEU A 38 1.31 16.12 -7.53
C LEU A 38 0.54 14.84 -7.19
N ILE A 39 -0.80 14.86 -7.26
CA ILE A 39 -1.62 13.67 -7.00
C ILE A 39 -1.23 12.53 -7.94
N VAL A 40 -1.11 12.78 -9.24
CA VAL A 40 -0.81 11.74 -10.22
C VAL A 40 0.58 11.15 -9.99
N VAL A 41 1.57 11.98 -9.63
CA VAL A 41 2.91 11.50 -9.26
C VAL A 41 2.85 10.59 -8.02
N LEU A 42 2.10 10.99 -6.98
CA LEU A 42 1.96 10.19 -5.77
C LEU A 42 1.24 8.86 -6.04
N VAL A 43 0.16 8.89 -6.83
CA VAL A 43 -0.58 7.69 -7.26
C VAL A 43 0.34 6.78 -8.09
N ALA A 44 1.11 7.34 -9.01
CA ALA A 44 2.02 6.57 -9.85
C ALA A 44 3.09 5.86 -9.04
N LEU A 45 3.70 6.56 -8.08
CA LEU A 45 4.66 5.99 -7.14
C LEU A 45 4.01 4.86 -6.32
N TYR A 46 2.86 5.11 -5.73
CA TYR A 46 2.12 4.11 -4.94
C TYR A 46 1.81 2.85 -5.74
N MET A 47 1.16 2.99 -6.90
CA MET A 47 0.75 1.84 -7.71
C MET A 47 1.94 1.02 -8.19
N THR A 48 3.04 1.69 -8.53
CA THR A 48 4.25 1.01 -8.99
C THR A 48 4.97 0.30 -7.86
N MET A 49 5.04 0.91 -6.67
CA MET A 49 5.57 0.25 -5.46
C MET A 49 4.73 -0.97 -5.07
N ALA A 50 3.40 -0.85 -5.10
CA ALA A 50 2.47 -1.94 -4.84
C ALA A 50 2.68 -3.11 -5.81
N ASN A 51 2.73 -2.82 -7.12
CA ASN A 51 2.99 -3.84 -8.14
C ASN A 51 4.35 -4.50 -7.97
N TRP A 52 5.40 -3.72 -7.70
CA TRP A 52 6.73 -4.27 -7.44
C TRP A 52 6.74 -5.23 -6.25
N LEU A 53 6.05 -4.88 -5.17
CA LEU A 53 6.02 -5.69 -3.96
C LEU A 53 5.23 -6.99 -4.16
N VAL A 54 4.02 -6.89 -4.73
CA VAL A 54 3.14 -8.05 -4.96
C VAL A 54 3.76 -9.03 -5.95
N MET A 55 4.48 -8.52 -6.96
CA MET A 55 5.15 -9.35 -7.97
C MET A 55 6.52 -9.86 -7.52
N LYS A 56 6.97 -9.53 -6.30
CA LYS A 56 8.26 -9.98 -5.79
C LYS A 56 8.22 -11.47 -5.48
N SER A 57 9.26 -12.19 -5.91
CA SER A 57 9.35 -13.64 -5.73
C SER A 57 9.88 -14.10 -4.37
N ASP A 58 10.55 -13.22 -3.64
CA ASP A 58 11.23 -13.52 -2.38
C ASP A 58 10.58 -12.77 -1.22
N LEU A 59 9.30 -13.07 -0.99
CA LEU A 59 8.49 -12.47 0.07
C LEU A 59 8.88 -12.99 1.45
N ASP A 60 9.37 -14.23 1.56
CA ASP A 60 9.80 -14.83 2.82
C ASP A 60 10.97 -14.09 3.47
N ARG A 61 11.83 -13.43 2.67
CA ARG A 61 12.86 -12.52 3.21
C ARG A 61 12.28 -11.25 3.84
N LEU A 62 11.16 -10.75 3.31
CA LEU A 62 10.48 -9.55 3.84
C LEU A 62 9.53 -9.91 5.00
N TYR A 63 8.91 -11.09 4.93
CA TYR A 63 7.93 -11.60 5.88
C TYR A 63 8.27 -13.04 6.30
N PRO A 64 9.26 -13.22 7.19
CA PRO A 64 9.64 -14.55 7.64
C PRO A 64 8.53 -15.17 8.51
N SER A 65 7.94 -16.25 8.02
CA SER A 65 6.83 -16.99 8.63
C SER A 65 7.26 -18.24 9.41
N GLY A 66 8.52 -18.65 9.31
CA GLY A 66 9.05 -19.80 10.06
C GLY A 66 9.17 -19.50 11.56
N HIS A 67 8.56 -20.33 12.41
CA HIS A 67 8.61 -20.17 13.88
C HIS A 67 10.06 -20.19 14.43
N ASN A 68 10.92 -21.02 13.83
CA ASN A 68 12.34 -21.12 14.15
C ASN A 68 13.15 -19.86 13.80
N LEU A 69 12.61 -18.95 12.98
CA LEU A 69 13.28 -17.69 12.62
C LEU A 69 13.14 -16.62 13.70
N TYR A 70 12.19 -16.79 14.64
CA TYR A 70 11.98 -15.90 15.78
C TYR A 70 12.88 -16.26 16.96
N PHE A 71 13.14 -17.55 17.12
CA PHE A 71 13.93 -18.10 18.23
C PHE A 71 15.18 -18.73 17.67
N LYS A 72 16.28 -17.98 17.70
CA LYS A 72 17.58 -18.44 17.21
C LYS A 72 18.00 -19.70 17.98
N ASP A 73 18.28 -20.79 17.26
CA ASP A 73 19.30 -21.72 17.72
C ASP A 73 20.63 -20.97 17.67
N ALA A 74 21.38 -20.95 18.78
CA ALA A 74 22.61 -20.17 18.94
C ALA A 74 23.70 -20.44 17.86
N ASN A 75 23.51 -21.44 16.99
CA ASN A 75 24.47 -21.88 15.97
C ASN A 75 24.10 -21.53 14.51
N ALA A 76 22.90 -21.04 14.20
CA ALA A 76 22.42 -20.91 12.81
C ALA A 76 22.90 -19.64 12.04
N GLY A 77 23.66 -18.75 12.68
CA GLY A 77 23.85 -17.37 12.19
C GLY A 77 25.22 -17.00 11.62
N LYS A 78 26.15 -17.93 11.41
CA LYS A 78 27.57 -17.58 11.12
C LYS A 78 28.04 -17.69 9.68
N ASP A 79 27.35 -18.38 8.77
CA ASP A 79 27.96 -18.75 7.48
C ASP A 79 27.48 -18.04 6.21
N THR A 80 26.37 -17.30 6.22
CA THR A 80 25.78 -16.79 4.95
C THR A 80 26.11 -15.34 4.60
N THR A 81 26.75 -14.55 5.46
CA THR A 81 26.95 -13.09 5.25
C THR A 81 28.23 -12.70 4.51
N ASN A 82 29.14 -13.64 4.22
CA ASN A 82 30.46 -13.31 3.65
C ASN A 82 30.48 -13.12 2.12
N ASN A 83 29.41 -13.48 1.40
CA ASN A 83 29.34 -13.36 -0.07
C ASN A 83 28.36 -12.29 -0.59
N LEU A 84 27.78 -11.46 0.29
CA LEU A 84 26.80 -10.45 -0.12
C LEU A 84 27.45 -9.09 -0.37
N SER A 85 27.06 -8.47 -1.48
CA SER A 85 27.53 -7.13 -1.86
C SER A 85 27.05 -6.08 -0.84
N GLY A 86 27.77 -4.96 -0.71
CA GLY A 86 27.65 -4.01 0.42
C GLY A 86 26.23 -3.53 0.75
N PHE A 87 25.31 -3.54 -0.22
CA PHE A 87 23.92 -3.16 -0.02
C PHE A 87 22.97 -4.34 0.25
N GLU A 88 23.24 -5.54 -0.30
CA GLU A 88 22.58 -6.77 0.16
C GLU A 88 22.97 -7.09 1.62
N LYS A 89 24.17 -6.68 2.03
CA LYS A 89 24.60 -6.70 3.43
C LYS A 89 23.75 -5.75 4.29
N VAL A 90 23.40 -4.56 3.78
CA VAL A 90 22.47 -3.63 4.46
C VAL A 90 21.04 -4.19 4.47
N ALA A 91 20.54 -4.70 3.35
CA ALA A 91 19.22 -5.33 3.28
C ALA A 91 19.12 -6.58 4.16
N ASN A 92 20.16 -7.40 4.28
CA ASN A 92 20.23 -8.50 5.26
C ASN A 92 20.43 -8.01 6.69
N ASN A 93 21.01 -6.84 6.93
CA ASN A 93 21.08 -6.27 8.27
C ASN A 93 19.73 -5.65 8.69
N VAL A 94 18.95 -5.13 7.74
CA VAL A 94 17.64 -4.49 7.97
C VAL A 94 16.49 -5.50 7.94
N PHE A 95 16.56 -6.49 7.04
CA PHE A 95 15.61 -7.60 6.87
C PHE A 95 16.35 -8.95 6.83
N PRO A 96 16.96 -9.41 7.94
CA PRO A 96 17.79 -10.62 7.97
C PRO A 96 17.08 -11.93 7.64
N GLY A 97 15.78 -11.92 7.33
CA GLY A 97 14.94 -13.12 7.29
C GLY A 97 14.79 -13.81 8.66
N ASN A 98 15.45 -13.27 9.69
CA ASN A 98 15.36 -13.72 11.08
C ASN A 98 14.70 -12.63 11.89
N ALA A 99 13.61 -12.95 12.58
CA ALA A 99 12.90 -12.03 13.45
C ALA A 99 13.52 -12.07 14.85
N TYR A 100 14.83 -11.86 14.96
CA TYR A 100 15.56 -11.91 16.21
C TYR A 100 15.55 -10.53 16.90
N GLY A 101 15.24 -10.50 18.20
CA GLY A 101 15.19 -9.27 18.99
C GLY A 101 14.11 -9.33 20.08
N PHE A 102 13.88 -8.21 20.76
CA PHE A 102 12.74 -8.10 21.67
C PHE A 102 11.41 -8.24 20.88
N PRO A 103 10.42 -8.99 21.39
CA PRO A 103 10.40 -9.69 22.68
C PRO A 103 10.90 -11.14 22.64
N TYR A 104 11.30 -11.66 21.48
CA TYR A 104 11.71 -13.05 21.30
C TYR A 104 12.94 -13.46 22.12
N THR A 105 13.84 -12.51 22.40
CA THR A 105 15.01 -12.71 23.28
C THR A 105 14.63 -12.94 24.75
N LEU A 106 13.37 -12.73 25.15
CA LEU A 106 12.89 -13.05 26.48
C LEU A 106 12.66 -14.55 26.67
N ARG A 107 12.59 -15.33 25.57
CA ARG A 107 12.35 -16.77 25.64
C ARG A 107 13.62 -17.50 26.07
N ASP A 108 13.53 -18.27 27.14
CA ASP A 108 14.58 -19.19 27.58
C ASP A 108 14.62 -20.44 26.66
N ASN A 109 15.74 -21.18 26.68
CA ASN A 109 15.98 -22.30 25.76
C ASN A 109 14.93 -23.42 25.87
N ASP A 110 14.39 -23.65 27.07
CA ASP A 110 13.39 -24.68 27.30
C ASP A 110 12.00 -24.30 26.79
N GLY A 111 11.74 -22.99 26.60
CA GLY A 111 10.47 -22.45 26.10
C GLY A 111 9.24 -22.78 26.96
N LEU A 112 9.42 -23.37 28.15
CA LEU A 112 8.37 -23.84 29.02
C LEU A 112 7.60 -22.68 29.67
N VAL A 113 6.28 -22.79 29.67
CA VAL A 113 5.38 -21.84 30.33
C VAL A 113 4.95 -22.44 31.67
N ASP A 114 5.47 -21.90 32.77
CA ASP A 114 5.22 -22.31 34.16
C ASP A 114 4.87 -21.10 35.07
N LEU A 115 4.57 -21.33 36.35
CA LEU A 115 4.16 -20.28 37.32
C LEU A 115 5.36 -19.47 37.86
N SER A 116 6.25 -19.04 36.97
CA SER A 116 7.43 -18.26 37.33
C SER A 116 7.54 -16.99 36.49
N PHE A 117 8.42 -16.05 36.88
CA PHE A 117 8.75 -14.91 36.03
C PHE A 117 9.34 -15.33 34.68
N LYS A 118 10.01 -16.49 34.64
CA LYS A 118 10.53 -17.07 33.39
C LYS A 118 9.38 -17.61 32.53
N GLY A 119 8.44 -18.33 33.13
CA GLY A 119 7.24 -18.82 32.44
C GLY A 119 6.38 -17.69 31.87
N LEU A 120 6.26 -16.57 32.59
CA LEU A 120 5.62 -15.34 32.10
C LEU A 120 6.37 -14.76 30.88
N SER A 121 7.69 -14.69 30.94
CA SER A 121 8.52 -14.17 29.84
C SER A 121 8.43 -15.07 28.59
N ASN A 122 8.42 -16.39 28.79
CA ASN A 122 8.23 -17.39 27.74
C ASN A 122 6.82 -17.31 27.13
N TRP A 123 5.78 -17.15 27.97
CA TRP A 123 4.40 -16.94 27.51
C TRP A 123 4.30 -15.71 26.62
N PHE A 124 4.84 -14.58 27.07
CA PHE A 124 4.80 -13.33 26.32
C PHE A 124 5.53 -13.44 24.98
N ALA A 125 6.74 -14.00 24.99
CA ALA A 125 7.53 -14.19 23.78
C ALA A 125 6.85 -15.13 22.77
N ASN A 126 6.25 -16.24 23.24
CA ASN A 126 5.54 -17.20 22.38
C ASN A 126 4.25 -16.60 21.79
N MET A 127 3.45 -15.90 22.60
CA MET A 127 2.24 -15.22 22.13
C MET A 127 2.56 -14.19 21.02
N VAL A 128 3.57 -13.34 21.23
CA VAL A 128 3.97 -12.35 20.22
C VAL A 128 4.54 -13.04 18.97
N ALA A 129 5.36 -14.07 19.12
CA ALA A 129 5.90 -14.82 17.97
C ALA A 129 4.80 -15.50 17.15
N ASN A 130 3.85 -16.16 17.81
CA ASN A 130 2.75 -16.85 17.12
C ASN A 130 1.82 -15.89 16.40
N SER A 131 1.47 -14.76 17.02
CA SER A 131 0.65 -13.72 16.36
C SER A 131 1.36 -13.12 15.13
N TYR A 132 2.66 -12.85 15.22
CA TYR A 132 3.48 -12.39 14.09
C TYR A 132 3.60 -13.45 13.00
N GLN A 133 3.76 -14.72 13.38
CA GLN A 133 3.83 -15.82 12.44
C GLN A 133 2.55 -15.93 11.61
N VAL A 134 1.37 -15.85 12.25
CA VAL A 134 0.09 -15.93 11.53
C VAL A 134 -0.06 -14.76 10.56
N GLU A 135 0.24 -13.54 11.00
CA GLU A 135 0.20 -12.34 10.14
C GLU A 135 1.09 -12.49 8.90
N ARG A 136 2.36 -12.88 9.10
CA ARG A 136 3.32 -13.03 8.00
C ARG A 136 2.96 -14.17 7.06
N SER A 137 2.40 -15.25 7.60
CA SER A 137 1.86 -16.35 6.78
C SER A 137 0.70 -15.85 5.93
N ALA A 138 -0.19 -15.01 6.47
CA ALA A 138 -1.28 -14.40 5.72
C ALA A 138 -0.77 -13.47 4.61
N PHE A 139 0.27 -12.65 4.88
CA PHE A 139 0.93 -11.85 3.83
C PHE A 139 1.51 -12.72 2.71
N ASN A 140 2.27 -13.76 3.06
CA ASN A 140 2.88 -14.66 2.07
C ASN A 140 1.82 -15.42 1.26
N GLU A 141 0.73 -15.83 1.91
CA GLU A 141 -0.37 -16.51 1.22
C GLU A 141 -1.12 -15.57 0.27
N ILE A 142 -1.47 -14.36 0.73
CA ILE A 142 -2.19 -13.37 -0.09
C ILE A 142 -1.34 -12.93 -1.26
N PHE A 143 -0.10 -12.47 -1.03
CA PHE A 143 0.76 -12.01 -2.11
C PHE A 143 1.25 -13.15 -3.01
N GLY A 144 1.58 -14.31 -2.44
CA GLY A 144 1.99 -15.49 -3.19
C GLY A 144 0.90 -16.02 -4.13
N LYS A 145 -0.33 -16.20 -3.63
CA LYS A 145 -1.47 -16.60 -4.46
C LYS A 145 -1.82 -15.52 -5.48
N SER A 146 -1.85 -14.26 -5.06
CA SER A 146 -2.14 -13.12 -5.93
C SER A 146 -1.19 -13.06 -7.11
N ARG A 147 0.12 -13.23 -6.87
CA ARG A 147 1.14 -13.19 -7.90
C ARG A 147 0.86 -14.17 -9.04
N SER A 148 0.51 -15.42 -8.70
CA SER A 148 0.22 -16.45 -9.71
C SER A 148 -0.95 -16.07 -10.64
N ILE A 149 -1.95 -15.37 -10.10
CA ILE A 149 -3.11 -14.87 -10.86
C ILE A 149 -2.70 -13.65 -11.69
N LEU A 150 -1.94 -12.74 -11.09
CA LEU A 150 -1.53 -11.46 -11.69
C LEU A 150 -0.57 -11.63 -12.87
N GLU A 151 0.29 -12.66 -12.86
CA GLU A 151 1.21 -12.98 -13.96
C GLU A 151 0.49 -13.34 -15.28
N ILE A 152 -0.79 -13.70 -15.22
CA ILE A 152 -1.59 -14.11 -16.39
C ILE A 152 -2.36 -12.91 -17.00
N ILE A 153 -2.47 -11.80 -16.27
CA ILE A 153 -3.32 -10.66 -16.62
C ILE A 153 -2.49 -9.59 -17.35
N PRO A 154 -3.07 -8.81 -18.29
CA PRO A 154 -2.38 -7.69 -18.92
C PRO A 154 -1.84 -6.65 -17.92
N GLU A 155 -0.63 -6.14 -18.17
CA GLU A 155 0.11 -5.24 -17.27
C GLU A 155 -0.72 -4.05 -16.71
N PRO A 156 -1.57 -3.35 -17.48
CA PRO A 156 -2.33 -2.22 -16.95
C PRO A 156 -3.37 -2.66 -15.89
N ILE A 157 -3.97 -3.83 -16.08
CA ILE A 157 -4.93 -4.41 -15.14
C ILE A 157 -4.16 -4.96 -13.94
N GLN A 158 -3.00 -5.60 -14.17
CA GLN A 158 -2.10 -6.07 -13.12
C GLN A 158 -1.70 -4.94 -12.15
N LEU A 159 -1.36 -3.75 -12.67
CA LEU A 159 -1.01 -2.58 -11.86
C LEU A 159 -2.16 -2.15 -10.93
N VAL A 160 -3.39 -2.12 -11.45
CA VAL A 160 -4.59 -1.78 -10.67
C VAL A 160 -4.88 -2.86 -9.63
N CYS A 161 -4.91 -4.14 -10.02
CA CYS A 161 -5.17 -5.25 -9.12
C CYS A 161 -4.13 -5.33 -8.00
N SER A 162 -2.85 -5.17 -8.31
CA SER A 162 -1.78 -5.13 -7.30
C SER A 162 -1.98 -4.00 -6.31
N SER A 163 -2.41 -2.82 -6.77
CA SER A 163 -2.70 -1.67 -5.91
C SER A 163 -3.88 -1.92 -4.96
N VAL A 164 -4.91 -2.65 -5.43
CA VAL A 164 -6.06 -3.05 -4.62
C VAL A 164 -5.65 -4.10 -3.59
N ILE A 165 -4.94 -5.15 -4.00
CA ILE A 165 -4.43 -6.21 -3.11
C ILE A 165 -3.53 -5.59 -2.04
N PHE A 166 -2.66 -4.68 -2.44
CA PHE A 166 -1.81 -3.94 -1.51
C PHE A 166 -2.62 -3.08 -0.53
N ALA A 167 -3.64 -2.35 -0.99
CA ALA A 167 -4.53 -1.61 -0.10
C ALA A 167 -5.26 -2.52 0.91
N LEU A 168 -5.75 -3.67 0.44
CA LEU A 168 -6.42 -4.67 1.30
C LEU A 168 -5.45 -5.30 2.31
N SER A 169 -4.17 -5.38 1.97
CA SER A 169 -3.15 -5.94 2.86
C SER A 169 -2.93 -5.13 4.14
N TYR A 170 -3.31 -3.84 4.17
CA TYR A 170 -3.30 -3.03 5.40
C TYR A 170 -4.29 -3.50 6.48
N PHE A 171 -5.25 -4.35 6.12
CA PHE A 171 -6.16 -4.98 7.08
C PHE A 171 -5.56 -6.25 7.70
N ILE A 172 -4.49 -6.82 7.14
CA ILE A 172 -3.87 -8.04 7.66
C ILE A 172 -3.37 -7.88 9.11
N PRO A 173 -2.71 -6.76 9.52
CA PRO A 173 -2.32 -6.57 10.91
C PRO A 173 -3.49 -6.65 11.91
N VAL A 174 -4.75 -6.43 11.50
CA VAL A 174 -5.91 -6.63 12.38
C VAL A 174 -6.03 -8.08 12.86
N ILE A 175 -5.56 -9.05 12.06
CA ILE A 175 -5.46 -10.47 12.44
C ILE A 175 -4.57 -10.64 13.66
N THR A 176 -3.53 -9.83 13.82
CA THR A 176 -2.64 -9.87 14.99
C THR A 176 -3.35 -9.48 16.26
N LEU A 177 -4.24 -8.49 16.20
CA LEU A 177 -5.04 -8.13 17.37
C LEU A 177 -5.85 -9.34 17.85
N LEU A 178 -6.56 -10.01 16.93
CA LEU A 178 -7.36 -11.19 17.26
C LEU A 178 -6.51 -12.39 17.71
N THR A 179 -5.42 -12.67 17.00
CA THR A 179 -4.56 -13.84 17.30
C THR A 179 -3.73 -13.64 18.56
N THR A 180 -3.39 -12.41 18.94
CA THR A 180 -2.76 -12.12 20.25
C THR A 180 -3.67 -12.61 21.38
N PHE A 181 -4.97 -12.24 21.35
CA PHE A 181 -5.93 -12.77 22.31
C PHE A 181 -6.01 -14.30 22.27
N VAL A 182 -6.13 -14.90 21.09
CA VAL A 182 -6.24 -16.37 20.97
C VAL A 182 -5.01 -17.06 21.58
N PHE A 183 -3.80 -16.62 21.24
CA PHE A 183 -2.57 -17.25 21.74
C PHE A 183 -2.28 -16.92 23.21
N SER A 184 -2.80 -15.81 23.72
CA SER A 184 -2.78 -15.48 25.15
C SER A 184 -3.51 -16.53 25.99
N PHE A 185 -4.68 -17.02 25.52
CA PHE A 185 -5.47 -18.04 26.22
C PHE A 185 -5.12 -19.49 25.85
N PHE A 186 -4.86 -19.77 24.58
CA PHE A 186 -4.75 -21.14 24.05
C PHE A 186 -3.30 -21.53 23.71
N GLY A 187 -2.33 -20.83 24.28
CA GLY A 187 -0.91 -21.22 24.22
C GLY A 187 -0.61 -22.52 24.98
N SER A 188 0.65 -22.95 24.95
CA SER A 188 1.11 -24.19 25.61
C SER A 188 1.11 -24.10 27.14
N GLY A 189 0.98 -25.24 27.83
CA GLY A 189 1.14 -25.34 29.28
C GLY A 189 0.07 -24.56 30.04
N ILE A 190 0.49 -23.68 30.95
CA ILE A 190 -0.43 -22.86 31.76
C ILE A 190 -0.76 -21.49 31.13
N SER A 191 -0.55 -21.32 29.82
CA SER A 191 -0.80 -20.04 29.11
C SER A 191 -2.18 -19.46 29.39
N TRP A 192 -3.21 -20.32 29.46
CA TRP A 192 -4.59 -19.92 29.77
C TRP A 192 -4.72 -19.15 31.10
N LEU A 193 -3.90 -19.48 32.09
CA LEU A 193 -3.92 -18.82 33.39
C LEU A 193 -3.39 -17.39 33.28
N TYR A 194 -2.31 -17.19 32.52
CA TYR A 194 -1.81 -15.85 32.22
C TYR A 194 -2.81 -15.05 31.40
N GLY A 195 -3.42 -15.66 30.38
CA GLY A 195 -4.48 -15.01 29.60
C GLY A 195 -5.66 -14.53 30.47
N ILE A 196 -6.14 -15.34 31.42
CA ILE A 196 -7.20 -14.93 32.35
C ILE A 196 -6.73 -13.77 33.25
N VAL A 197 -5.55 -13.90 33.87
CA VAL A 197 -5.02 -12.86 34.78
C VAL A 197 -4.86 -11.53 34.05
N PHE A 198 -4.29 -11.55 32.85
CA PHE A 198 -4.02 -10.35 32.07
C PHE A 198 -5.22 -9.84 31.28
N PHE A 199 -6.32 -10.59 31.16
CA PHE A 199 -7.57 -10.10 30.58
C PHE A 199 -8.32 -9.16 31.52
N PHE A 200 -8.32 -9.45 32.83
CA PHE A 200 -8.98 -8.61 33.83
C PHE A 200 -8.14 -7.38 34.22
N ILE A 201 -6.84 -7.41 33.93
CA ILE A 201 -5.98 -6.25 33.94
C ILE A 201 -6.09 -5.64 32.52
N PRO A 202 -6.18 -4.33 32.29
CA PRO A 202 -6.18 -3.76 30.93
C PRO A 202 -4.90 -4.03 30.11
N LEU A 203 -4.01 -4.90 30.60
CA LEU A 203 -2.71 -5.22 30.04
C LEU A 203 -2.81 -6.07 28.77
N GLU A 204 -3.77 -6.99 28.67
CA GLU A 204 -3.95 -7.81 27.46
C GLU A 204 -4.32 -6.92 26.25
N LEU A 205 -5.33 -6.07 26.41
CA LEU A 205 -5.74 -5.13 25.36
C LEU A 205 -4.59 -4.17 25.01
N THR A 206 -3.87 -3.66 26.01
CA THR A 206 -2.72 -2.78 25.80
C THR A 206 -1.62 -3.49 25.02
N THR A 207 -1.33 -4.74 25.37
CA THR A 207 -0.34 -5.58 24.68
C THR A 207 -0.74 -5.83 23.24
N ALA A 208 -1.98 -6.24 22.99
CA ALA A 208 -2.50 -6.46 21.63
C ALA A 208 -2.42 -5.18 20.77
N LEU A 209 -2.74 -4.01 21.33
CA LEU A 209 -2.65 -2.73 20.64
C LEU A 209 -1.21 -2.31 20.35
N ILE A 210 -0.29 -2.50 21.29
CA ILE A 210 1.14 -2.25 21.05
C ILE A 210 1.65 -3.18 19.96
N ASN A 211 1.30 -4.47 20.04
CA ASN A 211 1.70 -5.48 19.08
C ASN A 211 1.23 -5.16 17.65
N TYR A 212 -0.04 -4.80 17.52
CA TYR A 212 -0.66 -4.30 16.29
C TYR A 212 0.03 -3.04 15.76
N SER A 213 0.31 -2.06 16.63
CA SER A 213 0.92 -0.79 16.24
C SER A 213 2.33 -1.00 15.68
N ILE A 214 3.12 -1.86 16.33
CA ILE A 214 4.47 -2.21 15.85
C ILE A 214 4.39 -2.86 14.46
N GLN A 215 3.43 -3.77 14.24
CA GLN A 215 3.28 -4.40 12.93
C GLN A 215 2.82 -3.46 11.82
N ILE A 216 1.94 -2.51 12.11
CA ILE A 216 1.57 -1.48 11.14
C ILE A 216 2.79 -0.65 10.77
N ILE A 217 3.58 -0.22 11.77
CA ILE A 217 4.81 0.55 11.53
C ILE A 217 5.78 -0.29 10.70
N GLN A 218 5.99 -1.56 11.07
CA GLN A 218 6.88 -2.46 10.36
C GLN A 218 6.42 -2.68 8.91
N SER A 219 5.15 -2.98 8.69
CA SER A 219 4.57 -3.15 7.36
C SER A 219 4.72 -1.87 6.53
N THR A 220 4.45 -0.70 7.11
CA THR A 220 4.64 0.59 6.45
C THR A 220 6.10 0.84 6.07
N ILE A 221 7.05 0.52 6.95
CA ILE A 221 8.49 0.63 6.67
C ILE A 221 8.92 -0.35 5.59
N ILE A 222 8.43 -1.59 5.59
CA ILE A 222 8.72 -2.57 4.55
C ILE A 222 8.15 -2.07 3.22
N PHE A 223 6.91 -1.60 3.21
CA PHE A 223 6.23 -1.15 2.00
C PHE A 223 6.84 0.09 1.36
N LEU A 224 7.21 1.09 2.17
CA LEU A 224 7.83 2.33 1.67
C LEU A 224 9.34 2.19 1.49
N GLY A 225 9.98 1.50 2.42
CA GLY A 225 11.43 1.39 2.52
C GLY A 225 12.00 0.29 1.64
N ALA A 226 11.40 -0.90 1.55
CA ALA A 226 12.01 -2.02 0.84
C ALA A 226 12.29 -1.73 -0.65
N PRO A 227 11.43 -1.05 -1.43
CA PRO A 227 11.74 -0.71 -2.82
C PRO A 227 12.97 0.21 -2.95
N VAL A 228 13.13 1.15 -2.02
CA VAL A 228 14.24 2.11 -1.99
C VAL A 228 15.53 1.45 -1.47
N LEU A 229 15.39 0.69 -0.38
CA LEU A 229 16.44 -0.07 0.31
C LEU A 229 16.87 -1.34 -0.44
N LEU A 230 16.30 -1.61 -1.63
CA LEU A 230 16.74 -2.69 -2.53
C LEU A 230 17.38 -2.17 -3.84
N GLY A 231 17.64 -0.86 -3.93
CA GLY A 231 18.75 -0.22 -4.66
C GLY A 231 18.86 -0.54 -6.15
N ASN A 232 19.42 -1.70 -6.49
CA ASN A 232 19.42 -2.23 -7.86
C ASN A 232 17.99 -2.44 -8.40
N LYS A 233 17.04 -2.71 -7.50
CA LYS A 233 15.62 -2.91 -7.81
C LYS A 233 14.77 -1.64 -7.82
N PHE A 234 15.26 -0.53 -7.27
CA PHE A 234 14.56 0.77 -7.41
C PHE A 234 14.56 1.24 -8.87
N LYS A 235 15.61 0.89 -9.63
CA LYS A 235 15.62 1.08 -11.09
C LYS A 235 14.48 0.34 -11.77
N ASP A 236 14.12 -0.86 -11.30
CA ASP A 236 12.99 -1.62 -11.84
C ASP A 236 11.65 -0.90 -11.56
N VAL A 237 11.51 -0.27 -10.38
CA VAL A 237 10.36 0.59 -10.05
C VAL A 237 10.29 1.79 -11.00
N LEU A 238 11.42 2.47 -11.23
CA LEU A 238 11.48 3.61 -12.17
C LEU A 238 11.22 3.19 -13.62
N LEU A 239 11.71 2.01 -14.02
CA LEU A 239 11.46 1.44 -15.35
C LEU A 239 9.97 1.10 -15.52
N SER A 240 9.36 0.49 -14.50
CA SER A 240 7.93 0.22 -14.49
C SER A 240 7.12 1.51 -14.56
N LEU A 241 7.49 2.55 -13.81
CA LEU A 241 6.88 3.89 -13.92
C LEU A 241 6.94 4.44 -15.34
N LYS A 242 8.11 4.32 -15.99
CA LYS A 242 8.30 4.77 -17.37
C LYS A 242 7.39 3.99 -18.33
N ASN A 243 7.31 2.67 -18.18
CA ASN A 243 6.49 1.81 -19.05
C ASN A 243 4.98 2.09 -18.89
N HIS A 244 4.55 2.55 -17.72
CA HIS A 244 3.15 2.87 -17.42
C HIS A 244 2.86 4.38 -17.41
N ALA A 245 3.82 5.23 -17.79
CA ALA A 245 3.69 6.69 -17.76
C ALA A 245 2.48 7.18 -18.58
N TRP A 246 2.15 6.45 -19.64
CA TRP A 246 1.01 6.72 -20.51
C TRP A 246 -0.33 6.66 -19.75
N LEU A 247 -0.50 5.69 -18.85
CA LEU A 247 -1.72 5.51 -18.05
C LEU A 247 -1.91 6.67 -17.07
N PHE A 248 -0.82 7.11 -16.44
CA PHE A 248 -0.82 8.29 -15.57
C PHE A 248 -1.03 9.59 -16.34
N GLY A 249 -0.54 9.67 -17.59
CA GLY A 249 -0.81 10.78 -18.50
C GLY A 249 -2.29 10.90 -18.87
N ILE A 250 -2.97 9.78 -19.13
CA ILE A 250 -4.42 9.74 -19.35
C ILE A 250 -5.15 10.25 -18.11
N LEU A 251 -4.80 9.73 -16.93
CA LEU A 251 -5.43 10.14 -15.67
C LEU A 251 -5.26 11.65 -15.42
N TYR A 252 -4.05 12.18 -15.63
CA TYR A 252 -3.77 13.60 -15.49
C TYR A 252 -4.61 14.45 -16.46
N GLY A 253 -4.64 14.06 -17.74
CA GLY A 253 -5.44 14.74 -18.75
C GLY A 253 -6.94 14.74 -18.43
N ALA A 254 -7.47 13.61 -17.93
CA ALA A 254 -8.86 13.52 -17.49
C ALA A 254 -9.19 14.50 -16.36
N LEU A 255 -8.30 14.62 -15.37
CA LEU A 255 -8.46 15.56 -14.26
C LEU A 255 -8.43 17.02 -14.74
N LEU A 256 -7.50 17.36 -15.65
CA LEU A 256 -7.41 18.70 -16.22
C LEU A 256 -8.67 19.08 -17.01
N VAL A 257 -9.16 18.20 -17.88
CA VAL A 257 -10.38 18.45 -18.65
C VAL A 257 -11.60 18.60 -17.73
N THR A 258 -11.66 17.81 -16.66
CA THR A 258 -12.74 17.89 -15.66
C THR A 258 -12.71 19.21 -14.89
N ASP A 259 -11.53 19.76 -14.61
CA ASP A 259 -11.41 21.05 -13.92
C ASP A 259 -11.59 22.23 -14.89
N ALA A 260 -11.14 22.10 -16.13
CA ALA A 260 -11.37 23.06 -17.20
C ALA A 260 -12.88 23.32 -17.40
N SER A 261 -13.72 22.27 -17.37
CA SER A 261 -15.18 22.44 -17.48
C SER A 261 -15.80 23.25 -16.32
N LYS A 262 -15.11 23.32 -15.17
CA LYS A 262 -15.56 24.03 -13.97
C LYS A 262 -14.99 25.45 -13.85
N LYS A 263 -13.86 25.75 -14.49
CA LYS A 263 -13.13 27.02 -14.28
C LYS A 263 -12.91 27.86 -15.52
N LEU A 264 -12.98 27.26 -16.71
CA LEU A 264 -12.78 27.94 -17.98
C LEU A 264 -14.11 28.11 -18.70
N ASP A 265 -14.12 29.02 -19.67
CA ASP A 265 -15.19 29.19 -20.62
C ASP A 265 -15.30 27.99 -21.57
N ASN A 266 -16.41 27.93 -22.31
CA ASN A 266 -16.66 26.81 -23.23
C ASN A 266 -15.56 26.64 -24.28
N VAL A 267 -14.93 27.74 -24.73
CA VAL A 267 -13.87 27.67 -25.75
C VAL A 267 -12.62 27.02 -25.16
N GLY A 268 -12.18 27.46 -23.98
CA GLY A 268 -11.05 26.87 -23.27
C GLY A 268 -11.29 25.41 -22.92
N PHE A 269 -12.46 25.08 -22.38
CA PHE A 269 -12.86 23.71 -22.08
C PHE A 269 -12.86 22.80 -23.33
N ILE A 270 -13.56 23.20 -24.39
CA ILE A 270 -13.66 22.39 -25.63
C ILE A 270 -12.27 22.18 -26.23
N THR A 271 -11.43 23.22 -26.23
CA THR A 271 -10.05 23.12 -26.75
C THR A 271 -9.25 22.09 -25.97
N MET A 272 -9.31 22.11 -24.63
CA MET A 272 -8.62 21.10 -23.80
C MET A 272 -9.17 19.69 -24.00
N LEU A 273 -10.49 19.53 -24.11
CA LEU A 273 -11.12 18.24 -24.39
C LEU A 273 -10.65 17.66 -25.72
N VAL A 274 -10.60 18.47 -26.78
CA VAL A 274 -10.12 18.04 -28.10
C VAL A 274 -8.64 17.64 -28.04
N ILE A 275 -7.78 18.45 -27.40
CA ILE A 275 -6.36 18.13 -27.23
C ILE A 275 -6.18 16.81 -26.47
N TYR A 276 -6.96 16.59 -25.41
CA TYR A 276 -6.92 15.37 -24.62
C TYR A 276 -7.34 14.14 -25.45
N LEU A 277 -8.45 14.21 -26.17
CA LEU A 277 -8.92 13.12 -27.03
C LEU A 277 -7.92 12.80 -28.15
N LEU A 278 -7.34 13.83 -28.78
CA LEU A 278 -6.28 13.66 -29.80
C LEU A 278 -5.03 13.00 -29.20
N SER A 279 -4.67 13.35 -27.96
CA SER A 279 -3.53 12.74 -27.27
C SER A 279 -3.77 11.25 -26.98
N ILE A 280 -4.98 10.88 -26.56
CA ILE A 280 -5.38 9.47 -26.39
C ILE A 280 -5.33 8.72 -27.72
N LEU A 281 -5.91 9.28 -28.78
CA LEU A 281 -5.92 8.65 -30.10
C LEU A 281 -4.51 8.44 -30.65
N LYS A 282 -3.65 9.46 -30.56
CA LYS A 282 -2.25 9.38 -30.98
C LYS A 282 -1.50 8.30 -30.23
N MET A 283 -1.73 8.20 -28.93
CA MET A 283 -1.12 7.17 -28.09
C MET A 283 -1.62 5.76 -28.46
N ALA A 284 -2.93 5.56 -28.60
CA ALA A 284 -3.49 4.28 -29.02
C ALA A 284 -2.97 3.84 -30.41
N TYR A 285 -2.85 4.80 -31.34
CA TYR A 285 -2.25 4.56 -32.66
C TYR A 285 -0.79 4.15 -32.56
N ASN A 286 0.02 4.86 -31.77
CA ASN A 286 1.43 4.53 -31.57
C ASN A 286 1.61 3.14 -30.96
N THR A 287 0.79 2.77 -29.96
CA THR A 287 0.81 1.45 -29.35
C THR A 287 0.46 0.35 -30.37
N TYR A 288 -0.58 0.56 -31.19
CA TYR A 288 -0.96 -0.38 -32.25
C TYR A 288 0.13 -0.55 -33.33
N MET A 289 0.82 0.53 -33.69
CA MET A 289 1.89 0.47 -34.68
C MET A 289 3.16 -0.20 -34.13
N SER A 290 3.41 -0.12 -32.82
CA SER A 290 4.57 -0.77 -32.18
C SER A 290 4.40 -2.27 -31.95
N SER A 291 3.19 -2.81 -32.09
CA SER A 291 2.90 -4.25 -31.92
C SER A 291 2.86 -5.04 -33.23
N LYS A 292 3.16 -4.41 -34.37
CA LYS A 292 3.38 -5.04 -35.67
C LYS A 292 4.86 -5.13 -35.99
#